data_AF-A0A0N4W091-F1
#
_entry.id   AF-A0A0N4W091-F1
#
_cell.length_a   1.000
_cell.length_b   1.000
_cell.length_c   1.000
_cell.angle_alpha   90.00
_cell.angle_beta   90.00
_cell.angle_gamma   90.00
#
_symmetry.space_group_name_H-M   'P 1'
#
loop_
_entity.id
_entity.type
_entity.pdbx_description
1 polymer ?
#
loop_
_entity_poly.entity_id
_entity_poly.type
_entity_poly.pdbx_seq_one_letter_code
_entity_poly.pdbx_strand_id
1 'polypeptide(L)'
;MMGEPIAGSPFTAKAYDARMARLSPCDQAIVGKPCTFAIDAARAGAGNMEIIVSVDNRNVPNFVQAEGQAKFKVSFTPQEAKEHVISVRFNGVSVPGKNSRYSVLVCSQR
;
A
#
# COMPACT_ATOMS: atom_id res chain seq x y z
N MET A 1 29.10 -39.97 -4.91
CA MET A 1 29.16 -38.50 -4.76
C MET A 1 27.71 -38.02 -4.70
N MET A 2 27.15 -37.89 -3.50
CA MET A 2 25.78 -37.40 -3.28
C MET A 2 25.84 -35.91 -2.99
N GLY A 3 25.11 -35.10 -3.77
CA GLY A 3 24.94 -33.68 -3.49
C GLY A 3 23.91 -33.48 -2.39
N GLU A 4 24.34 -32.94 -1.25
CA GLU A 4 23.42 -32.52 -0.20
C GLU A 4 22.71 -31.22 -0.61
N PRO A 5 21.39 -31.12 -0.43
CA PRO A 5 20.70 -29.85 -0.58
C PRO A 5 21.19 -28.87 0.50
N ILE A 6 21.58 -27.67 0.07
CA ILE A 6 21.90 -26.56 0.97
C ILE A 6 20.69 -26.21 1.84
N ALA A 7 20.94 -25.92 3.12
CA ALA A 7 19.91 -25.50 4.06
C ALA A 7 19.21 -24.23 3.54
N GLY A 8 17.92 -24.34 3.22
CA GLY A 8 17.09 -23.22 2.76
C GLY A 8 16.45 -23.38 1.38
N SER A 9 16.23 -24.59 0.86
CA SER A 9 15.42 -24.74 -0.36
C SER A 9 14.44 -25.92 -0.32
N PRO A 10 13.22 -25.73 -0.87
CA PRO A 10 12.72 -24.51 -1.49
C PRO A 10 12.21 -23.53 -0.43
N PHE A 11 12.46 -22.23 -0.61
CA PHE A 11 11.64 -21.23 0.06
C PHE A 11 10.24 -21.34 -0.55
N THR A 12 9.29 -21.90 0.21
CA THR A 12 7.86 -21.76 -0.09
C THR A 12 7.45 -20.32 0.17
N ALA A 13 8.02 -19.35 -0.54
CA ALA A 13 7.42 -18.05 -0.70
C ALA A 13 6.22 -18.29 -1.60
N LYS A 14 5.04 -18.50 -1.00
CA LYS A 14 3.75 -18.47 -1.70
C LYS A 14 3.81 -17.35 -2.74
N ALA A 15 3.34 -17.61 -3.96
CA ALA A 15 3.49 -16.74 -5.14
C ALA A 15 2.81 -15.37 -4.96
N TYR A 16 3.38 -14.52 -4.10
CA TYR A 16 2.98 -13.16 -3.87
C TYR A 16 4.20 -12.26 -3.97
N ASP A 17 4.09 -11.21 -4.78
CA ASP A 17 5.10 -10.18 -4.94
C ASP A 17 4.42 -8.83 -4.80
N ALA A 18 4.37 -8.33 -3.57
CA ALA A 18 3.72 -7.07 -3.28
C ALA A 18 4.39 -5.86 -3.98
N ARG A 19 5.60 -6.01 -4.55
CA ARG A 19 6.21 -5.00 -5.43
C ARG A 19 5.43 -4.84 -6.73
N MET A 20 4.62 -5.82 -7.11
CA MET A 20 3.76 -5.76 -8.29
C MET A 20 2.48 -4.95 -8.06
N ALA A 21 2.20 -4.53 -6.82
CA ALA A 21 1.11 -3.60 -6.53
C ALA A 21 1.42 -2.22 -7.16
N ARG A 22 0.46 -1.68 -7.90
CA ARG A 22 0.57 -0.35 -8.51
C ARG A 22 -0.39 0.61 -7.82
N LEU A 23 0.15 1.70 -7.28
CA LEU A 23 -0.65 2.80 -6.77
C LEU A 23 -0.82 3.89 -7.82
N SER A 24 -2.05 4.31 -8.00
CA SER A 24 -2.41 5.53 -8.74
C SER A 24 -2.83 6.58 -7.72
N PRO A 25 -2.01 7.62 -7.47
CA PRO A 25 -2.31 8.65 -6.48
C PRO A 25 -3.50 9.51 -6.90
N CYS A 26 -4.06 10.28 -5.96
CA CYS A 26 -5.02 11.33 -6.30
C CYS A 26 -4.29 12.53 -6.93
N ASP A 27 -4.92 13.18 -7.92
CA ASP A 27 -4.30 14.32 -8.63
C ASP A 27 -4.01 15.50 -7.70
N GLN A 28 -4.88 15.70 -6.70
CA GLN A 28 -4.72 16.76 -5.70
C GLN A 28 -5.32 16.34 -4.37
N ALA A 29 -4.52 16.44 -3.30
CA ALA A 29 -5.00 16.30 -1.94
C ALA A 29 -5.13 17.69 -1.30
N ILE A 30 -6.33 18.00 -0.81
CA ILE A 30 -6.64 19.27 -0.15
C ILE A 30 -7.22 18.94 1.22
N VAL A 31 -6.80 19.66 2.26
CA VAL A 31 -7.41 19.57 3.60
C VAL A 31 -8.93 19.60 3.49
N GLY A 32 -9.63 18.74 4.22
CA GLY A 32 -11.08 18.66 4.29
C GLY A 32 -11.78 18.10 3.05
N LYS A 33 -11.07 17.76 1.97
CA LYS A 33 -11.66 17.13 0.77
C LYS A 33 -11.22 15.67 0.65
N PRO A 34 -12.13 14.74 0.31
CA PRO A 34 -11.74 13.35 0.07
C PRO A 34 -10.67 13.24 -1.03
N CYS A 35 -9.58 12.53 -0.73
CA CYS A 35 -8.58 12.08 -1.71
C CYS A 35 -8.72 10.57 -1.85
N THR A 36 -8.90 10.11 -3.10
CA THR A 36 -9.04 8.69 -3.44
C THR A 36 -7.88 8.25 -4.30
N PHE A 37 -7.22 7.17 -3.91
CA PHE A 37 -6.20 6.51 -4.72
C PHE A 37 -6.62 5.08 -5.04
N ALA A 38 -6.09 4.53 -6.14
CA ALA A 38 -6.35 3.15 -6.55
C ALA A 38 -5.12 2.29 -6.33
N ILE A 39 -5.33 1.05 -5.88
CA ILE A 39 -4.30 0.02 -5.77
C ILE A 39 -4.70 -1.13 -6.71
N ASP A 40 -3.84 -1.44 -7.67
CA ASP A 40 -3.93 -2.65 -8.48
C ASP A 40 -2.94 -3.68 -7.96
N ALA A 41 -3.45 -4.73 -7.32
CA ALA A 41 -2.69 -5.85 -6.78
C ALA A 41 -2.90 -7.14 -7.57
N ALA A 42 -3.44 -7.08 -8.80
CA ALA A 42 -3.73 -8.26 -9.63
C ALA A 42 -2.52 -9.18 -9.84
N ARG A 43 -1.31 -8.59 -9.89
CA ARG A 43 -0.04 -9.32 -10.04
C ARG A 43 0.70 -9.53 -8.72
N ALA A 44 0.16 -9.04 -7.61
CA ALA A 44 0.79 -9.18 -6.30
C ALA A 44 0.57 -10.56 -5.67
N GLY A 45 -0.31 -11.39 -6.24
CA GLY A 45 -0.63 -12.71 -5.71
C GLY A 45 -1.70 -12.69 -4.61
N ALA A 46 -2.07 -13.89 -4.15
CA ALA A 46 -3.10 -14.04 -3.13
C ALA A 46 -2.54 -13.80 -1.71
N GLY A 47 -3.23 -12.99 -0.91
CA GLY A 47 -2.88 -12.72 0.47
C GLY A 47 -3.66 -11.56 1.06
N ASN A 48 -3.36 -11.24 2.33
CA ASN A 48 -3.97 -10.12 3.02
C ASN A 48 -3.15 -8.84 2.79
N MET A 49 -3.78 -7.80 2.28
CA MET A 49 -3.17 -6.50 2.09
C MET A 49 -3.73 -5.51 3.10
N GLU A 50 -2.84 -4.87 3.87
CA GLU A 50 -3.18 -3.84 4.83
C GLU A 50 -2.68 -2.49 4.33
N ILE A 51 -3.54 -1.48 4.44
CA ILE A 51 -3.26 -0.11 4.00
C ILE A 51 -3.39 0.82 5.19
N ILE A 52 -2.32 1.55 5.47
CA ILE A 52 -2.24 2.49 6.58
C ILE A 52 -1.95 3.87 6.00
N VAL A 53 -2.80 4.85 6.30
CA VAL A 53 -2.53 6.25 5.97
C VAL A 53 -2.06 6.92 7.25
N SER A 54 -0.98 7.68 7.21
CA SER A 54 -0.43 8.33 8.40
C SER A 54 0.09 9.74 8.12
N VAL A 55 0.08 10.59 9.13
CA VAL A 55 0.66 11.94 9.12
C VAL A 55 1.38 12.16 10.44
N ASP A 56 2.64 12.56 10.41
CA ASP A 56 3.49 12.69 11.62
C ASP A 56 3.40 11.48 12.56
N ASN A 57 3.48 10.27 12.00
CA ASN A 57 3.35 8.99 12.71
C ASN A 57 1.98 8.74 13.40
N ARG A 58 0.97 9.55 13.13
CA ARG A 58 -0.43 9.32 13.58
C ARG A 58 -1.24 8.69 12.46
N ASN A 59 -2.07 7.70 12.82
CA ASN A 59 -2.95 7.05 11.85
C ASN A 59 -4.08 8.00 11.40
N VAL A 60 -4.34 8.04 10.11
CA VAL A 60 -5.44 8.78 9.49
C VAL A 60 -6.50 7.77 9.07
N PRO A 61 -7.76 7.95 9.52
CA PRO A 61 -8.86 7.10 9.09
C PRO A 61 -8.96 7.06 7.56
N ASN A 62 -9.05 5.86 7.02
CA ASN A 62 -9.23 5.63 5.60
C ASN A 62 -10.32 4.57 5.39
N PHE A 63 -10.91 4.60 4.20
CA PHE A 63 -11.90 3.65 3.76
C PHE A 63 -11.38 2.89 2.55
N VAL A 64 -11.44 1.56 2.61
CA VAL A 64 -11.01 0.69 1.52
C VAL A 64 -12.23 0.03 0.89
N GLN A 65 -12.37 0.20 -0.42
CA GLN A 65 -13.40 -0.42 -1.24
C GLN A 65 -12.75 -1.39 -2.23
N ALA A 66 -13.16 -2.65 -2.20
CA ALA A 66 -12.75 -3.61 -3.22
C ALA A 66 -13.55 -3.37 -4.52
N GLU A 67 -12.86 -3.32 -5.66
CA GLU A 67 -13.46 -3.19 -6.99
C GLU A 67 -13.47 -4.50 -7.78
N GLY A 68 -12.94 -5.58 -7.19
CA GLY A 68 -12.76 -6.87 -7.84
C GLY A 68 -11.42 -6.99 -8.57
N GLN A 69 -11.07 -8.20 -9.02
CA GLN A 69 -9.80 -8.50 -9.69
C GLN A 69 -8.55 -8.01 -8.92
N ALA A 70 -8.60 -8.06 -7.58
CA ALA A 70 -7.56 -7.53 -6.69
C ALA A 70 -7.24 -6.03 -6.92
N LYS A 71 -8.24 -5.25 -7.32
CA LYS A 71 -8.20 -3.78 -7.35
C LYS A 71 -8.97 -3.20 -6.16
N PHE A 72 -8.43 -2.12 -5.61
CA PHE A 72 -8.97 -1.46 -4.43
C PHE A 72 -8.95 0.05 -4.62
N LYS A 73 -10.02 0.72 -4.18
CA LYS A 73 -10.04 2.17 -3.99
C LYS A 73 -9.86 2.47 -2.51
N VAL A 74 -8.99 3.42 -2.20
CA VAL A 74 -8.74 3.86 -0.84
C VAL A 74 -9.02 5.34 -0.77
N SER A 75 -9.90 5.74 0.14
CA SER A 75 -10.29 7.14 0.34
C SER A 75 -9.93 7.58 1.74
N PHE A 76 -9.37 8.78 1.88
CA PHE A 76 -9.20 9.44 3.17
C PHE A 76 -9.46 10.94 3.02
N THR A 77 -9.80 11.60 4.12
CA THR A 77 -10.01 13.05 4.15
C THR A 77 -8.96 13.68 5.06
N PRO A 78 -7.87 14.27 4.50
CA PRO A 78 -6.81 14.85 5.30
C PRO A 78 -7.34 16.05 6.10
N GLN A 79 -6.84 16.22 7.32
CA GLN A 79 -7.21 17.34 8.19
C GLN A 79 -6.07 18.37 8.35
N GLU A 80 -4.88 18.06 7.84
CA GLU A 80 -3.68 18.88 8.00
C GLU A 80 -2.97 19.03 6.65
N ALA A 81 -2.44 20.23 6.37
CA ALA A 81 -1.67 20.52 5.15
C ALA A 81 -0.22 20.04 5.31
N LYS A 82 -0.04 18.73 5.39
CA LYS A 82 1.24 18.04 5.62
C LYS A 82 1.39 16.85 4.69
N GLU A 83 2.61 16.32 4.61
CA GLU A 83 2.86 15.06 3.93
C GLU A 83 2.15 13.92 4.66
N HIS A 84 1.27 13.22 3.92
CA HIS A 84 0.64 11.99 4.37
C HIS A 84 1.38 10.81 3.75
N VAL A 85 1.66 9.78 4.54
CA VAL A 85 2.34 8.56 4.10
C VAL A 85 1.34 7.42 4.05
N ILE A 86 1.17 6.85 2.85
CA ILE A 86 0.43 5.62 2.60
C ILE A 86 1.41 4.46 2.69
N SER A 87 1.23 3.59 3.66
CA SER A 87 2.02 2.37 3.85
C SER A 87 1.20 1.15 3.44
N VAL A 88 1.82 0.27 2.66
CA VAL A 88 1.24 -1.00 2.23
C VAL A 88 1.99 -2.15 2.89
N ARG A 89 1.26 -3.07 3.50
CA ARG A 89 1.78 -4.31 4.07
C ARG A 89 1.07 -5.49 3.44
N PHE A 90 1.80 -6.59 3.25
CA PHE A 90 1.26 -7.82 2.69
C PHE A 90 1.56 -8.96 3.65
N ASN A 91 0.52 -9.70 4.04
CA ASN A 91 0.60 -10.77 5.04
C ASN A 91 1.29 -10.33 6.35
N GLY A 92 1.06 -9.09 6.79
CA GLY A 92 1.66 -8.51 8.00
C GLY A 92 3.11 -8.02 7.84
N VAL A 93 3.74 -8.25 6.69
CA VAL A 93 5.12 -7.83 6.40
C VAL A 93 5.09 -6.59 5.50
N SER A 94 5.94 -5.60 5.79
CA SER A 94 6.11 -4.46 4.88
C SER A 94 6.66 -4.95 3.54
N VAL A 95 6.10 -4.42 2.45
CA VAL A 95 6.60 -4.73 1.10
C VAL A 95 8.09 -4.34 1.04
N PRO A 96 8.99 -5.17 0.49
CA PRO A 96 10.38 -4.76 0.34
C PRO A 96 10.52 -3.68 -0.75
N GLY A 97 11.35 -2.67 -0.47
CA GLY A 97 11.72 -1.62 -1.42
C GLY A 97 10.76 -0.42 -1.48
N LYS A 98 10.87 0.35 -2.57
CA LYS A 98 10.20 1.64 -2.74
C LYS A 98 8.67 1.55 -2.86
N ASN A 99 8.11 0.37 -3.08
CA ASN A 99 6.67 0.17 -3.28
C ASN A 99 5.90 -0.06 -1.95
N SER A 100 6.56 0.17 -0.81
CA SER A 100 5.96 -0.02 0.52
C SER A 100 5.38 1.24 1.11
N ARG A 101 5.82 2.41 0.64
CA ARG A 101 5.48 3.72 1.19
C ARG A 101 5.34 4.74 0.07
N TYR A 102 4.24 5.48 0.10
CA TYR A 102 3.93 6.52 -0.88
C TYR A 102 3.59 7.81 -0.15
N SER A 103 4.21 8.90 -0.58
CA SER A 103 3.97 10.23 -0.03
C SER A 103 2.92 10.98 -0.81
N VAL A 104 2.00 11.63 -0.10
CA VAL A 104 0.97 12.51 -0.65
C VAL A 104 1.11 13.88 0.03
N LEU A 105 1.49 14.89 -0.74
CA LEU A 105 1.54 16.27 -0.25
C LEU A 105 0.12 16.85 -0.24
N VAL A 106 -0.34 17.29 0.93
CA VAL A 106 -1.66 17.89 1.10
C VAL A 106 -1.55 19.41 1.15
N CYS A 107 -2.32 20.08 0.29
CA CYS A 107 -2.43 21.54 0.26
C CYS A 107 -3.53 22.06 1.20
N SER A 108 -3.38 23.28 1.71
CA SER A 108 -4.42 23.95 2.47
C SER A 108 -5.63 24.31 1.59
N GLN A 109 -6.80 24.45 2.21
CA GLN A 109 -7.91 25.17 1.58
C GLN A 109 -7.53 26.65 1.47
N ARG A 110 -7.85 27.31 0.36
CA ARG A 110 -7.69 28.76 0.22
C ARG A 110 -8.73 29.49 1.07
#